data_AF-A0A7S3FSM3-F1
#
_entry.id   AF-A0A7S3FSM3-F1
#
_cell.length_a   1.000
_cell.length_b   1.000
_cell.length_c   1.000
_cell.angle_alpha   90.00
_cell.angle_beta   90.00
_cell.angle_gamma   90.00
#
_symmetry.space_group_name_H-M   'P 1'
#
loop_
_entity.id
_entity.type
_entity.pdbx_description
1 polymer ?
#
loop_
_entity_poly.entity_id
_entity_poly.type
_entity_poly.pdbx_seq_one_letter_code
_entity_poly.pdbx_strand_id
1 'polypeptide(L)'
;MGEAIYKVITIAEIVKYRVPGLHQINEISRHEFRDTYYPLEEGLDKLVFKRRVATLTITLIKQDQLEKEKVDTEFFGFQEMVPQHEVDPKLELPGPQNKRYFSQAQQKFTWKHPIQQKSDQ
;
A
#
# COMPACT_ATOMS: atom_id res chain seq x y z
N MET A 1 -0.71 12.27 9.47
CA MET A 1 -0.76 10.79 9.45
C MET A 1 -0.75 10.17 8.04
N GLY A 2 -1.14 10.88 6.97
CA GLY A 2 -1.10 10.33 5.60
C GLY A 2 0.28 10.21 4.93
N GLU A 3 1.33 10.83 5.47
CA GLU A 3 2.67 10.76 4.84
C GLU A 3 3.30 9.36 4.87
N ALA A 4 3.05 8.58 5.93
CA ALA A 4 3.68 7.27 6.08
C ALA A 4 3.19 6.29 5.01
N ILE A 5 1.89 6.34 4.68
CA ILE A 5 1.29 5.49 3.63
C ILE A 5 1.97 5.76 2.29
N TYR A 6 2.10 7.03 1.91
CA TYR A 6 2.77 7.42 0.67
C TYR A 6 4.23 6.94 0.62
N LYS A 7 4.97 7.07 1.72
CA LYS A 7 6.36 6.61 1.82
C LYS A 7 6.45 5.09 1.67
N VAL A 8 5.58 4.33 2.33
CA VAL A 8 5.57 2.86 2.23
C VAL A 8 5.24 2.39 0.81
N ILE A 9 4.24 3.02 0.15
CA ILE A 9 3.93 2.73 -1.25
C ILE A 9 5.16 2.99 -2.13
N THR A 10 5.80 4.15 -1.95
CA THR A 10 6.99 4.52 -2.74
C THR A 10 8.13 3.53 -2.56
N ILE A 11 8.39 3.10 -1.32
CA ILE A 11 9.41 2.10 -1.02
C ILE A 11 9.04 0.76 -1.65
N ALA A 12 7.80 0.30 -1.50
CA ALA A 12 7.35 -0.97 -2.05
C ALA A 12 7.47 -1.00 -3.59
N GLU A 13 7.07 0.07 -4.27
CA GLU A 13 7.25 0.22 -5.72
C GLU A 13 8.73 0.07 -6.11
N ILE A 14 9.62 0.81 -5.45
CA ILE A 14 11.05 0.75 -5.76
C ILE A 14 11.63 -0.63 -5.52
N VAL A 15 11.24 -1.31 -4.43
CA VAL A 15 11.72 -2.65 -4.14
C VAL A 15 11.26 -3.64 -5.22
N LYS A 16 9.99 -3.61 -5.64
CA LYS A 16 9.46 -4.47 -6.72
C LYS A 16 10.12 -4.24 -8.07
N TYR A 17 10.52 -3.00 -8.36
CA TYR A 17 11.21 -2.66 -9.59
C TYR A 17 12.74 -2.85 -9.52
N ARG A 18 13.33 -3.05 -8.34
CA ARG A 18 14.77 -3.37 -8.19
C ARG A 18 15.03 -4.87 -8.02
N VAL A 19 14.12 -5.58 -7.38
CA VAL A 19 14.26 -7.00 -7.06
C VAL A 19 13.24 -7.80 -7.88
N PRO A 20 13.71 -8.61 -8.85
CA PRO A 20 12.81 -9.38 -9.70
C PRO A 20 12.12 -10.50 -8.91
N GLY A 21 10.94 -10.92 -9.38
CA GLY A 21 10.24 -12.08 -8.84
C GLY A 21 9.49 -11.82 -7.53
N LEU A 22 9.08 -10.58 -7.28
CA LEU A 22 8.30 -10.20 -6.10
C LEU A 22 6.82 -10.01 -6.43
N HIS A 23 5.96 -10.83 -5.83
CA HIS A 23 4.52 -10.61 -5.73
C HIS A 23 4.21 -9.65 -4.58
N GLN A 24 3.03 -9.04 -4.62
CA GLN A 24 2.58 -8.12 -3.58
C GLN A 24 1.20 -8.50 -3.06
N ILE A 25 0.99 -8.35 -1.75
CA ILE A 25 -0.33 -8.36 -1.12
C ILE A 25 -0.54 -7.02 -0.41
N ASN A 26 -1.66 -6.38 -0.70
CA ASN A 26 -2.12 -5.16 -0.04
C ASN A 26 -3.31 -5.45 0.87
N GLU A 27 -3.18 -5.11 2.14
CA GLU A 27 -4.26 -5.21 3.12
C GLU A 27 -4.53 -3.84 3.74
N ILE A 28 -5.81 -3.48 3.83
CA ILE A 28 -6.24 -2.24 4.49
C ILE A 28 -6.95 -2.61 5.78
N SER A 29 -6.45 -2.09 6.89
CA SER A 29 -7.03 -2.29 8.21
C SER A 29 -7.20 -0.96 8.95
N ARG A 30 -7.76 -1.01 10.16
CA ARG A 30 -7.95 0.16 11.01
C ARG A 30 -7.42 -0.15 12.40
N HIS A 31 -6.59 0.74 12.91
CA HIS A 31 -6.09 0.69 14.28
C HIS A 31 -6.75 1.81 15.11
N GLU A 32 -7.21 1.47 16.31
CA GLU A 32 -7.73 2.45 17.29
C GLU A 32 -6.59 2.87 18.23
N PHE A 33 -6.29 4.16 18.24
CA PHE A 33 -5.33 4.76 19.16
C PHE A 33 -6.10 5.39 20.32
N ARG A 34 -5.60 5.17 21.54
CA ARG A 34 -6.16 5.71 22.77
C ARG A 34 -5.15 6.65 23.42
N ASP A 35 -5.40 7.94 23.29
CA ASP A 35 -4.56 8.99 23.87
C ASP A 35 -5.22 9.46 25.17
N THR A 36 -4.48 9.44 26.30
CA THR A 36 -4.99 9.84 27.62
C THR A 36 -4.25 11.08 28.09
N TYR A 37 -5.00 12.11 28.49
CA TYR A 37 -4.48 13.39 28.93
C TYR A 37 -4.82 13.60 30.41
N TYR A 38 -3.81 13.96 31.19
CA TYR A 38 -3.95 14.25 32.61
C TYR A 38 -4.08 15.77 32.80
N PRO A 39 -5.07 16.24 33.56
CA PRO A 39 -5.21 17.65 33.89
C PRO A 39 -4.08 18.12 34.81
N LEU A 40 -3.74 19.41 34.70
CA LEU A 40 -2.70 20.05 35.51
C LEU A 40 -3.20 20.42 36.92
N GLU A 41 -4.51 20.57 37.09
CA GLU A 41 -5.15 20.91 38.36
C GLU A 41 -5.65 19.65 39.08
N GLU A 42 -5.50 19.62 40.41
CA GLU A 42 -5.99 18.52 41.25
C GLU A 42 -7.53 18.51 41.30
N GLY A 43 -8.13 17.32 41.22
CA GLY A 43 -9.58 17.13 41.31
C GLY A 43 -10.33 17.06 39.97
N LEU A 44 -9.63 17.21 38.84
CA LEU A 44 -10.21 17.07 37.50
C LEU A 44 -10.08 15.65 36.94
N ASP A 45 -11.05 15.24 36.12
CA ASP A 45 -11.05 13.93 35.46
C ASP A 45 -10.04 13.85 34.31
N LYS A 46 -9.50 12.65 34.11
CA LYS A 46 -8.66 12.34 32.94
C LYS A 46 -9.47 12.33 31.64
N LEU A 47 -8.90 12.89 30.59
CA LEU A 47 -9.53 12.94 29.27
C LEU A 47 -8.99 11.84 28.37
N VAL A 48 -9.89 11.07 27.74
CA VAL A 48 -9.52 9.96 26.85
C VAL A 48 -10.03 10.24 25.44
N PHE A 49 -9.11 10.38 24.49
CA PHE A 49 -9.43 10.49 23.07
C PHE A 49 -9.19 9.16 22.36
N LYS A 50 -10.15 8.78 21.53
CA LYS A 50 -10.05 7.64 20.63
C LYS A 50 -10.01 8.14 19.21
N ARG A 51 -8.94 7.80 18.48
CA ARG A 51 -8.85 8.07 17.04
C ARG A 51 -8.65 6.77 16.28
N ARG A 52 -9.37 6.64 15.18
CA ARG A 52 -9.29 5.49 14.28
C ARG A 52 -8.43 5.86 13.10
N VAL A 53 -7.36 5.10 12.89
CA VAL A 53 -6.36 5.38 11.86
C VAL A 53 -6.35 4.21 10.88
N ALA A 54 -6.57 4.50 9.60
CA ALA A 54 -6.43 3.51 8.54
C ALA A 54 -4.95 3.12 8.40
N THR A 55 -4.69 1.84 8.21
CA THR A 55 -3.37 1.25 8.01
C THR A 55 -3.37 0.51 6.67
N LEU A 56 -2.30 0.70 5.90
CA LEU A 56 -2.02 -0.09 4.70
C LEU A 56 -0.83 -0.99 5.01
N THR A 57 -1.03 -2.29 4.87
CA THR A 57 0.04 -3.29 4.95
C THR A 57 0.36 -3.74 3.53
N ILE A 58 1.63 -3.68 3.16
CA ILE A 58 2.14 -4.19 1.88
C ILE A 58 3.13 -5.31 2.19
N THR A 59 2.80 -6.53 1.75
CA THR A 59 3.66 -7.71 1.87
C THR A 59 4.29 -8.02 0.52
N LEU A 60 5.61 -8.14 0.45
CA LEU A 60 6.33 -8.55 -0.76
C LEU A 60 6.82 -9.98 -0.60
N ILE A 61 6.47 -10.85 -1.56
CA ILE A 61 6.67 -12.30 -1.49
C ILE A 61 7.46 -12.75 -2.70
N LYS A 62 8.52 -13.52 -2.51
CA LYS A 62 9.27 -14.08 -3.63
C LYS A 62 8.47 -15.19 -4.33
N GLN A 63 8.61 -15.29 -5.65
CA GLN A 63 7.99 -16.33 -6.47
C GLN A 63 8.17 -17.75 -5.88
N ASP A 64 9.36 -18.07 -5.37
CA ASP A 64 9.68 -19.40 -4.84
C ASP A 64 9.03 -19.71 -3.47
N GLN A 65 8.47 -18.70 -2.81
CA GLN A 65 7.77 -18.82 -1.53
C GLN A 65 6.24 -18.86 -1.70
N LEU A 66 5.72 -18.43 -2.86
CA LEU A 66 4.27 -18.34 -3.11
C LEU A 66 3.57 -19.70 -2.90
N GLU A 67 4.12 -20.77 -3.45
CA GLU A 67 3.59 -22.13 -3.29
C GLU A 67 3.86 -22.72 -1.90
N LYS A 68 5.04 -22.43 -1.32
CA LYS A 68 5.46 -22.98 -0.02
C LYS A 68 4.58 -22.46 1.12
N GLU A 69 4.23 -21.19 1.06
CA GLU A 69 3.43 -20.51 2.08
C GLU A 69 1.92 -20.59 1.79
N LYS A 70 1.52 -21.28 0.70
CA LYS A 70 0.12 -21.43 0.26
C LYS A 70 -0.59 -20.08 0.19
N VAL A 71 0.07 -19.12 -0.44
CA VAL A 71 -0.45 -17.77 -0.59
C VAL A 71 -1.70 -17.78 -1.47
N ASP A 72 -2.75 -17.11 -1.02
CA ASP A 72 -3.99 -16.95 -1.79
C ASP A 72 -3.79 -15.92 -2.91
N THR A 73 -3.63 -16.39 -4.14
CA THR A 73 -3.47 -15.55 -5.32
C THR A 73 -4.79 -14.94 -5.80
N GLU A 74 -5.93 -15.45 -5.34
CA GLU A 74 -7.26 -14.93 -5.64
C GLU A 74 -7.69 -13.83 -4.66
N PHE A 75 -6.89 -13.58 -3.62
CA PHE A 75 -7.13 -12.50 -2.68
C PHE A 75 -7.20 -11.14 -3.39
N PHE A 76 -8.20 -10.33 -3.08
CA PHE A 76 -8.44 -9.05 -3.77
C PHE A 76 -7.24 -8.08 -3.75
N GLY A 77 -6.41 -8.19 -2.71
CA GLY A 77 -5.22 -7.36 -2.54
C GLY A 77 -3.96 -7.94 -3.19
N PHE A 78 -4.04 -9.11 -3.82
CA PHE A 78 -2.93 -9.75 -4.52
C PHE A 78 -2.60 -9.01 -5.81
N GLN A 79 -1.30 -8.87 -6.08
CA GLN A 79 -0.77 -8.28 -7.30
C GLN A 79 0.43 -9.11 -7.76
N GLU A 80 0.38 -9.52 -9.03
CA GLU A 80 1.42 -10.29 -9.68
C GLU A 80 2.74 -9.51 -9.81
N MET A 81 3.85 -10.23 -9.93
CA MET A 81 5.17 -9.66 -10.04
C MET A 81 5.34 -8.75 -11.27
N VAL A 82 6.24 -7.77 -11.12
CA VAL A 82 6.65 -6.91 -12.23
C VAL A 82 7.40 -7.75 -13.29
N PRO A 83 7.08 -7.61 -14.59
CA PRO A 83 7.79 -8.30 -15.65
C PRO A 83 9.29 -8.02 -15.62
N GLN A 84 10.12 -9.04 -15.83
CA GLN A 84 11.58 -8.94 -15.62
C GLN A 84 12.27 -7.87 -16.47
N HIS A 85 11.72 -7.52 -17.65
CA HIS A 85 12.27 -6.47 -18.50
C HIS A 85 12.00 -5.05 -17.99
N GLU A 86 11.04 -4.87 -17.08
CA GLU A 86 10.76 -3.59 -16.42
C GLU A 86 11.57 -3.41 -15.12
N VAL A 87 12.26 -4.45 -14.64
CA VAL A 87 13.06 -4.40 -13.41
C VAL A 87 14.41 -3.74 -13.68
N ASP A 88 14.71 -2.65 -12.97
CA ASP A 88 15.98 -1.92 -13.04
C ASP A 88 16.65 -1.89 -11.65
N PRO A 89 17.76 -2.64 -11.44
CA PRO A 89 18.54 -2.61 -10.21
C PRO A 89 19.09 -1.22 -9.84
N LYS A 90 19.22 -0.31 -10.81
CA LYS A 90 19.70 1.06 -10.63
C LYS A 90 18.57 2.07 -10.45
N LEU A 91 17.32 1.64 -10.33
CA LEU A 91 16.18 2.55 -10.18
C LEU A 91 16.38 3.46 -8.97
N GLU A 92 16.71 4.74 -9.15
CA GLU A 92 16.83 5.69 -8.04
C GLU A 92 15.46 6.18 -7.57
N LEU A 93 15.34 6.50 -6.28
CA LEU A 93 14.17 7.21 -5.75
C LEU A 93 13.97 8.46 -6.61
N PRO A 94 12.79 8.66 -7.24
CA PRO A 94 12.52 9.96 -7.81
C PRO A 94 12.59 10.96 -6.66
N GLY A 95 13.58 11.85 -6.69
CA GLY A 95 13.60 13.00 -5.80
C GLY A 95 12.26 13.74 -5.91
N PRO A 96 11.86 14.55 -4.91
CA PRO A 96 10.53 15.16 -4.83
C PRO A 96 10.08 15.99 -6.06
N GLN A 97 10.98 16.21 -7.02
CA GLN A 97 10.72 16.93 -8.26
C GLN A 97 10.26 16.05 -9.43
N ASN A 98 10.44 14.73 -9.40
CA ASN A 98 10.21 13.90 -10.58
C ASN A 98 8.79 13.30 -10.64
N LYS A 99 7.80 14.16 -10.96
CA LYS A 99 6.36 13.83 -11.09
C LYS A 99 6.04 12.84 -12.23
N ARG A 100 7.01 12.53 -13.09
CA ARG A 100 6.84 11.77 -14.33
C ARG A 100 6.65 10.26 -14.12
N TYR A 101 7.19 9.70 -13.03
CA TYR A 101 7.01 8.29 -12.68
C TYR A 101 5.60 8.00 -12.15
N PHE A 102 5.07 8.88 -11.28
CA PHE A 102 3.71 8.74 -10.75
C PHE A 102 2.64 8.87 -11.84
N SER A 103 2.84 9.74 -12.84
CA SER A 103 1.92 9.89 -13.97
C SER A 103 1.77 8.61 -14.81
N GLN A 104 2.84 7.83 -14.98
CA GLN A 104 2.81 6.62 -15.81
C GLN A 104 2.17 5.45 -15.04
N ALA A 105 2.44 5.33 -13.74
CA ALA A 105 1.78 4.35 -12.88
C ALA A 105 0.28 4.63 -12.76
N GLN A 106 -0.13 5.90 -12.60
CA GLN A 106 -1.54 6.29 -12.57
C GLN A 106 -2.25 6.09 -13.93
N GLN A 107 -1.58 6.36 -15.05
CA GLN A 107 -2.13 6.08 -16.39
C GLN A 107 -2.27 4.58 -16.69
N LYS A 108 -1.41 3.71 -16.13
CA LYS A 108 -1.57 2.25 -16.25
C LYS A 108 -2.68 1.69 -15.35
N PHE A 109 -2.99 2.35 -14.22
CA PHE A 109 -4.03 1.89 -13.26
C PHE A 109 -5.45 2.36 -13.62
N THR A 110 -5.58 3.43 -14.40
CA THR A 110 -6.84 3.86 -15.00
C THR A 110 -6.88 3.33 -16.44
N TRP A 111 -7.87 2.53 -16.83
CA TRP A 111 -8.05 1.79 -18.10
C TRP A 111 -7.47 0.35 -18.07
N LYS A 112 -8.24 -0.75 -18.18
CA LYS A 112 -9.59 -0.98 -18.70
C LYS A 112 -10.28 -2.15 -17.98
N HIS A 113 -11.45 -1.92 -17.41
CA HIS A 113 -12.68 -2.66 -17.78
C HIS A 113 -13.82 -1.64 -17.80
N PRO A 114 -14.47 -1.37 -18.95
CA PRO A 114 -15.74 -0.66 -18.94
C PRO A 114 -16.73 -1.51 -18.16
N ILE A 115 -17.29 -0.94 -17.08
CA ILE A 115 -18.45 -1.51 -16.40
C ILE A 115 -19.54 -1.62 -17.46
N GLN A 116 -19.83 -2.84 -17.91
CA GLN A 116 -21.03 -3.07 -18.70
C GLN A 116 -22.22 -2.87 -17.76
N GLN A 117 -22.81 -1.67 -17.82
CA GLN A 117 -24.16 -1.44 -17.31
C GLN A 117 -25.09 -2.36 -18.12
N LYS A 118 -25.48 -3.49 -17.52
CA LYS A 118 -26.70 -4.18 -17.96
C LYS A 118 -27.86 -3.25 -17.66
N SER A 119 -28.49 -2.75 -18.72
CA SER A 119 -29.82 -2.16 -18.65
C SER A 119 -30.83 -3.27 -18.40
N ASP A 120 -31.47 -3.24 -17.24
CA ASP A 120 -32.64 -4.08 -16.97
C ASP A 120 -33.77 -3.66 -17.94
N GLN A 121 -34.28 -4.64 -18.68
CA GLN A 121 -35.60 -4.61 -19.34
C GLN A 121 -36.54 -5.52 -18.57
#